data_AF-A0A1Y3Y0X0-F1
#
_entry.id   AF-A0A1Y3Y0X0-F1
#
_cell.length_a   1.000
_cell.length_b   1.000
_cell.length_c   1.000
_cell.angle_alpha   90.00
_cell.angle_beta   90.00
_cell.angle_gamma   90.00
#
_symmetry.space_group_name_H-M   'P 1'
#
loop_
_entity.id
_entity.type
_entity.pdbx_description
1 polymer ?
#
loop_
_entity_poly.entity_id
_entity_poly.type
_entity_poly.pdbx_seq_one_letter_code
_entity_poly.pdbx_strand_id
1 'polypeptide(L)'
;MAYFLKKSNLNKGTYLQIYESFYDPRKKNTAHRSYKALGYVHELQEKGIEDPVAFFKDEVARLNQQLAEQRQSEKDLQISEETPEKLLGYFPLKNLNESLDVKKYIDLMQTATDFKFNVFSLPILSSDFPLK
;
A
#
# COMPACT_ATOMS: atom_id res chain seq x y z
N MET A 1 -9.80 1.88 7.59
CA MET A 1 -9.31 1.58 8.96
C MET A 1 -9.05 2.89 9.69
N ALA A 2 -9.44 2.97 10.96
CA ALA A 2 -9.23 4.15 11.81
C ALA A 2 -9.13 3.72 13.29
N TYR A 3 -8.35 4.46 14.08
CA TYR A 3 -8.26 4.30 15.52
C TYR A 3 -9.28 5.18 16.22
N PHE A 4 -9.83 4.70 17.34
CA PHE A 4 -10.73 5.46 18.20
C PHE A 4 -10.53 5.10 19.67
N LEU A 5 -10.75 6.08 20.54
CA LEU A 5 -10.73 5.90 21.99
C LEU A 5 -12.10 5.40 22.47
N LYS A 6 -12.13 4.19 23.03
CA LYS A 6 -13.30 3.63 23.69
C LYS A 6 -13.21 3.91 25.19
N LYS A 7 -14.27 4.52 25.71
CA LYS A 7 -14.52 4.69 27.15
C LYS A 7 -15.48 3.60 27.62
N SER A 8 -15.10 2.84 28.64
CA SER A 8 -15.96 1.85 29.29
C SER A 8 -16.07 2.18 30.77
N ASN A 9 -17.29 2.27 31.31
CA ASN A 9 -17.50 2.46 32.75
C ASN A 9 -17.57 1.09 33.43
N LEU A 10 -16.59 0.78 34.27
CA LEU A 10 -16.53 -0.44 35.08
C LEU A 10 -16.68 -0.10 36.57
N ASN A 11 -16.86 -1.11 37.41
CA ASN A 11 -17.03 -0.95 38.87
C ASN A 11 -15.87 -0.20 39.55
N LYS A 12 -14.66 -0.20 38.97
CA LYS A 12 -13.47 0.52 39.46
C LYS A 12 -13.30 1.93 38.84
N GLY A 13 -14.23 2.38 37.99
CA GLY A 13 -14.21 3.68 37.33
C GLY A 13 -14.17 3.61 35.80
N THR A 14 -13.90 4.75 35.16
CA THR A 14 -13.78 4.85 33.71
C THR A 14 -12.47 4.24 33.22
N TYR A 15 -12.58 3.30 32.30
CA TYR A 15 -11.48 2.59 31.67
C TYR A 15 -11.33 3.04 30.22
N LEU A 16 -10.09 3.33 29.83
CA LEU A 16 -9.73 3.82 28.50
C LEU A 16 -9.01 2.73 27.70
N GLN A 17 -9.47 2.51 26.47
CA GLN A 17 -8.85 1.61 25.50
C GLN A 17 -8.85 2.23 24.11
N ILE A 18 -7.76 2.02 23.38
CA ILE A 18 -7.68 2.37 21.96
C ILE A 18 -8.07 1.15 21.15
N TYR A 19 -9.08 1.31 20.30
CA TYR A 19 -9.54 0.30 19.36
C TYR A 19 -9.17 0.70 17.94
N GLU A 20 -8.83 -0.29 17.12
CA GLU A 20 -8.71 -0.15 15.68
C GLU A 20 -9.97 -0.71 15.00
N SER A 21 -10.51 0.05 14.06
CA SER A 21 -11.57 -0.40 13.16
C SER A 21 -10.95 -0.90 11.86
N PHE A 22 -11.24 -2.15 11.48
CA PHE A 22 -10.79 -2.74 10.23
C PHE A 22 -11.96 -3.43 9.51
N TYR A 23 -11.86 -3.51 8.18
CA TYR A 23 -12.83 -4.22 7.38
C TYR A 23 -12.46 -5.71 7.37
N ASP A 24 -13.37 -6.57 7.82
CA ASP A 24 -13.19 -8.02 7.75
C ASP A 24 -13.86 -8.57 6.48
N PRO A 25 -13.09 -9.02 5.47
CA PRO A 25 -13.64 -9.51 4.20
C PRO A 25 -14.44 -10.81 4.37
N ARG A 26 -14.21 -11.58 5.45
CA ARG A 26 -14.95 -12.83 5.69
C ARG A 26 -16.32 -12.55 6.28
N LYS A 27 -16.43 -11.56 7.16
CA LYS A 27 -17.68 -11.17 7.82
C LYS A 27 -18.44 -10.06 7.08
N LYS A 28 -17.86 -9.50 6.01
CA LYS A 28 -18.37 -8.37 5.22
C LYS A 28 -18.78 -7.15 6.08
N ASN A 29 -18.23 -7.04 7.27
CA ASN A 29 -18.62 -6.04 8.26
C ASN A 29 -17.38 -5.38 8.88
N THR A 30 -17.57 -4.20 9.46
CA THR A 30 -16.54 -3.51 10.24
C THR A 30 -16.31 -4.28 11.53
N ALA A 31 -15.07 -4.75 11.73
CA ALA A 31 -14.62 -5.39 12.95
C ALA A 31 -13.77 -4.42 13.78
N HIS A 32 -13.72 -4.68 15.08
CA HIS A 32 -12.93 -3.89 16.03
C HIS A 32 -11.90 -4.78 16.71
N ARG A 33 -10.64 -4.34 16.72
CA ARG A 33 -9.56 -5.00 17.46
C ARG A 33 -9.03 -4.06 18.53
N SER A 34 -8.74 -4.62 19.70
CA SER A 34 -8.10 -3.87 20.78
C SER A 34 -6.65 -3.62 20.38
N TYR A 35 -6.28 -2.35 20.21
CA TYR A 35 -4.92 -1.97 19.85
C TYR A 35 -4.07 -1.79 21.11
N LYS A 36 -4.58 -1.01 22.08
CA LYS A 36 -3.87 -0.71 23.32
C LYS A 36 -4.84 -0.51 24.48
N ALA A 37 -4.60 -1.19 25.59
CA ALA A 37 -5.26 -0.94 26.86
C ALA A 37 -4.49 0.16 27.61
N LEU A 38 -5.15 1.27 27.93
CA LEU A 38 -4.50 2.43 28.56
C LEU A 38 -4.54 2.37 30.09
N GLY A 39 -5.61 1.81 30.64
CA GLY A 39 -5.81 1.75 32.09
C GLY A 39 -7.04 2.54 32.54
N TYR A 40 -7.14 2.74 33.85
CA TYR A 40 -8.20 3.55 34.43
C TYR A 40 -7.82 5.03 34.46
N VAL A 41 -8.82 5.91 34.34
CA VAL A 41 -8.61 7.37 34.36
C VAL A 41 -7.93 7.82 35.66
N HIS A 42 -8.26 7.22 36.80
CA HIS A 42 -7.66 7.58 38.09
C HIS A 42 -6.16 7.29 38.14
N GLU A 43 -5.70 6.14 37.62
CA GLU A 43 -4.27 5.80 37.54
C GLU A 43 -3.50 6.74 36.59
N LEU A 44 -4.18 7.23 35.55
CA LEU A 44 -3.61 8.16 34.59
C LEU A 44 -3.53 9.59 35.14
N GLN A 45 -4.51 9.98 35.96
CA GLN A 45 -4.48 11.24 36.71
C GLN A 45 -3.40 11.23 37.79
N GLU A 46 -3.24 10.12 38.53
CA GLU A 46 -2.16 9.96 39.51
C GLU A 46 -0.77 10.02 38.88
N LYS A 47 -0.63 9.63 37.62
CA LYS A 47 0.60 9.76 36.83
C LYS A 47 0.88 11.20 36.35
N GLY A 48 0.03 12.17 36.69
CA GLY A 48 0.22 13.59 36.38
C GLY A 48 -0.39 14.05 35.05
N ILE A 49 -1.30 13.27 34.46
CA ILE A 49 -2.05 13.69 33.26
C ILE A 49 -3.38 14.31 33.71
N GLU A 50 -3.51 15.64 33.63
CA GLU A 50 -4.71 16.37 34.09
C GLU A 50 -6.01 15.91 33.39
N ASP A 51 -5.98 15.77 32.06
CA ASP A 51 -7.07 15.20 31.27
C ASP A 51 -6.60 14.02 30.40
N PRO A 52 -6.65 12.78 30.93
CA PRO A 52 -6.26 11.59 30.19
C PRO A 52 -7.07 11.39 28.92
N VAL A 53 -8.33 11.83 28.88
CA VAL A 53 -9.19 11.63 27.70
C VAL A 53 -8.76 12.52 26.56
N ALA A 54 -8.41 13.78 26.82
CA ALA A 54 -7.88 14.69 25.80
C ALA A 54 -6.53 14.21 25.26
N PHE A 55 -5.61 13.83 26.15
CA PHE A 55 -4.28 13.35 25.77
C PHE A 55 -4.35 12.14 24.81
N PHE A 56 -5.19 11.14 25.13
CA PHE A 56 -5.33 9.96 24.28
C PHE A 56 -6.16 10.22 23.02
N LYS A 57 -7.03 11.23 23.00
CA LYS A 57 -7.67 11.68 21.76
C LYS A 57 -6.65 12.26 20.79
N ASP A 58 -5.72 13.07 21.28
CA ASP A 58 -4.66 13.66 20.44
C ASP A 58 -3.70 12.57 19.93
N GLU A 59 -3.35 11.59 20.76
CA GLU A 59 -2.55 10.44 20.33
C GLU A 59 -3.27 9.64 19.22
N VAL A 60 -4.57 9.40 19.37
CA VAL A 60 -5.39 8.74 18.34
C VAL A 60 -5.48 9.57 17.05
N ALA A 61 -5.60 10.90 17.16
CA ALA A 61 -5.61 11.79 15.99
C ALA A 61 -4.29 11.69 15.23
N ARG A 62 -3.15 11.69 15.94
CA ARG A 62 -1.82 11.52 15.34
C ARG A 62 -1.68 10.18 14.63
N LEU A 63 -2.16 9.10 15.23
CA LEU A 63 -2.14 7.77 14.62
C LEU A 63 -2.98 7.71 13.34
N ASN A 64 -4.15 8.35 13.33
CA ASN A 64 -5.00 8.41 12.14
C ASN A 64 -4.38 9.25 11.02
N GLN A 65 -3.68 10.34 11.37
CA GLN A 65 -2.97 11.17 10.40
C GLN A 65 -1.84 10.39 9.73
N GLN A 66 -1.00 9.70 10.50
CA GLN A 66 0.07 8.84 9.96
C GLN A 66 -0.49 7.75 9.04
N LEU A 67 -1.63 7.16 9.39
CA LEU A 67 -2.29 6.16 8.57
C LEU A 67 -2.84 6.75 7.25
N ALA A 68 -3.28 8.01 7.26
CA ALA A 68 -3.73 8.70 6.05
C ALA A 68 -2.54 9.01 5.12
N GLU A 69 -1.42 9.48 5.68
CA GLU A 69 -0.18 9.75 4.95
C GLU A 69 0.38 8.48 4.29
N GLN A 70 0.42 7.36 5.03
CA GLN A 70 0.83 6.06 4.48
C GLN A 70 -0.07 5.59 3.33
N ARG A 71 -1.40 5.76 3.45
CA ARG A 71 -2.31 5.42 2.35
C ARG A 71 -2.11 6.30 1.13
N GLN A 72 -1.75 7.56 1.35
CA GLN A 72 -1.53 8.48 0.25
C GLN A 72 -0.26 8.08 -0.50
N SER A 73 0.84 7.84 0.22
CA SER A 73 2.08 7.37 -0.41
C SER A 73 1.92 6.00 -1.10
N GLU A 74 1.15 5.06 -0.53
CA GLU A 74 0.85 3.78 -1.19
C GLU A 74 0.03 3.94 -2.47
N LYS A 75 -0.93 4.87 -2.50
CA LYS A 75 -1.71 5.16 -3.71
C LYS A 75 -0.84 5.81 -4.79
N ASP A 76 0.03 6.72 -4.39
CA ASP A 76 0.96 7.39 -5.30
C ASP A 76 1.95 6.38 -5.90
N LEU A 77 2.35 5.34 -5.15
CA LEU A 77 3.18 4.23 -5.65
C LEU A 77 2.43 3.25 -6.58
N GLN A 78 1.11 3.12 -6.44
CA GLN A 78 0.30 2.22 -7.27
C GLN A 78 -0.02 2.81 -8.64
N ILE A 79 0.08 4.12 -8.79
CA ILE A 79 -0.06 4.81 -10.07
C ILE A 79 1.34 4.94 -10.66
N SER A 80 1.75 3.94 -11.45
CA SER A 80 2.88 4.13 -12.35
C SER A 80 2.55 5.22 -13.38
N GLU A 81 3.50 6.07 -13.71
CA GLU A 81 3.42 7.05 -14.81
C GLU A 81 3.14 6.37 -16.17
N GLU A 82 3.38 5.05 -16.26
CA GLU A 82 3.10 4.25 -17.45
C GLU A 82 1.68 3.68 -17.44
N THR A 83 0.88 4.12 -18.42
CA THR A 83 -0.51 3.71 -18.61
C THR A 83 -0.62 2.19 -18.85
N PRO A 84 -1.53 1.46 -18.16
CA PRO A 84 -1.77 0.02 -18.37
C PRO A 84 -2.09 -0.35 -19.82
N GLU A 85 -2.63 0.61 -20.60
CA GLU A 85 -2.92 0.47 -22.02
C GLU A 85 -1.67 0.18 -22.87
N LYS A 86 -0.49 0.71 -22.49
CA LYS A 86 0.80 0.38 -23.13
C LYS A 86 1.19 -1.09 -22.93
N LEU A 87 0.71 -1.73 -21.85
CA LEU A 87 1.05 -3.11 -21.48
C LEU A 87 -0.01 -4.14 -21.90
N LEU A 88 -1.19 -3.72 -22.36
CA LEU A 88 -2.26 -4.64 -22.81
C LEU A 88 -1.82 -5.51 -24.00
N GLY A 89 -1.05 -4.94 -24.93
CA GLY A 89 -0.48 -5.69 -26.07
C GLY A 89 0.76 -6.52 -25.71
N TYR A 90 1.42 -6.22 -24.59
CA TYR A 90 2.68 -6.86 -24.20
C TYR A 90 2.47 -8.29 -23.71
N PHE A 91 1.38 -8.56 -22.99
CA PHE A 91 1.15 -9.87 -22.38
C PHE A 91 0.98 -11.01 -23.40
N PRO A 92 0.11 -10.90 -24.44
CA PRO A 92 -0.02 -11.97 -25.44
C PRO A 92 1.24 -12.14 -26.30
N LEU A 93 1.88 -11.04 -26.71
CA LEU A 93 3.08 -11.08 -27.55
C LEU A 93 4.28 -11.67 -26.80
N LYS A 94 4.47 -11.30 -25.52
CA LYS A 94 5.50 -11.89 -24.67
C LYS A 94 5.29 -13.39 -24.50
N ASN A 95 4.06 -13.83 -24.23
CA ASN A 95 3.74 -15.25 -24.06
C ASN A 95 4.00 -16.06 -25.34
N LEU A 96 3.64 -15.52 -26.52
CA LEU A 96 3.95 -16.19 -27.80
C LEU A 96 5.46 -16.29 -28.03
N ASN A 97 6.19 -15.21 -27.76
CA ASN A 97 7.64 -15.16 -27.97
C ASN A 97 8.41 -16.08 -27.01
N GLU A 98 7.95 -16.19 -25.76
CA GLU A 98 8.47 -17.16 -24.79
C GLU A 98 8.08 -18.61 -25.16
N SER A 99 6.86 -18.84 -25.65
CA SER A 99 6.40 -20.18 -26.06
C SER A 99 7.12 -20.71 -27.30
N LEU A 100 7.50 -19.81 -28.23
CA LEU A 100 8.22 -20.17 -29.45
C LEU A 100 9.75 -20.25 -29.25
N ASP A 101 10.26 -19.96 -28.04
CA ASP A 101 11.68 -19.98 -27.65
C ASP A 101 12.62 -19.33 -28.70
N VAL A 102 12.15 -18.24 -29.31
CA VAL A 102 12.77 -17.61 -30.49
C VAL A 102 14.09 -16.91 -30.15
N LYS A 103 14.38 -16.72 -28.85
CA LYS A 103 15.60 -16.09 -28.33
C LYS A 103 16.86 -16.76 -28.85
N LYS A 104 16.93 -18.10 -28.80
CA LYS A 104 18.12 -18.86 -29.21
C LYS A 104 18.48 -18.63 -30.67
N TYR A 105 17.46 -18.57 -31.54
CA TYR A 105 17.65 -18.36 -32.97
C TYR A 105 18.03 -16.90 -33.28
N ILE A 106 17.43 -15.95 -32.57
CA ILE A 106 17.74 -14.52 -32.73
C ILE A 106 19.13 -14.19 -32.21
N ASP A 107 19.55 -14.74 -31.08
CA ASP A 107 20.90 -14.57 -30.52
C ASP A 107 21.97 -15.19 -31.44
N LEU A 108 21.67 -16.35 -32.04
CA LEU A 108 22.55 -17.00 -33.03
C LEU A 108 22.66 -16.16 -34.31
N MET A 109 21.55 -15.58 -34.79
CA MET A 109 21.58 -14.66 -35.92
C MET A 109 22.34 -13.37 -35.59
N GLN A 110 22.17 -12.78 -34.40
CA GLN A 110 22.90 -11.58 -33.98
C GLN A 110 24.41 -11.83 -33.91
N THR A 111 24.83 -13.00 -33.41
CA THR A 111 26.25 -13.39 -33.37
C THR A 111 26.86 -13.49 -34.77
N ALA A 112 26.07 -13.94 -35.76
CA ALA A 112 26.52 -14.06 -37.15
C ALA A 112 26.49 -12.73 -37.93
N THR A 113 25.72 -11.74 -37.47
CA THR A 113 25.45 -10.49 -38.23
C THR A 113 25.91 -9.21 -37.52
N ASP A 114 26.55 -9.31 -36.36
CA ASP A 114 27.20 -8.22 -35.61
C ASP A 114 26.29 -7.00 -35.37
N PHE A 115 24.98 -7.24 -35.19
CA PHE A 115 24.02 -6.20 -34.87
C PHE A 115 24.29 -5.62 -33.48
N LYS A 116 24.55 -4.31 -33.40
CA LYS A 116 24.78 -3.57 -32.14
C LYS A 116 23.53 -3.34 -31.29
N PHE A 117 22.38 -3.87 -31.69
CA PHE A 117 21.11 -3.72 -30.97
C PHE A 117 20.42 -5.07 -30.83
N ASN A 118 19.88 -5.35 -29.66
CA ASN A 118 19.13 -6.58 -29.43
C ASN A 118 17.69 -6.40 -29.92
N VAL A 119 17.30 -7.22 -30.91
CA VAL A 119 15.96 -7.16 -31.53
C VAL A 119 14.85 -7.49 -30.52
N PHE A 120 15.17 -8.26 -29.47
CA PHE A 120 14.25 -8.56 -28.36
C PHE A 120 14.02 -7.37 -27.41
N SER A 121 14.95 -6.41 -27.38
CA SER A 121 14.84 -5.21 -26.55
C SER A 121 14.28 -4.00 -27.30
N LEU A 122 13.95 -4.14 -28.60
CA LEU A 122 13.23 -3.09 -29.30
C LEU A 122 11.81 -3.02 -28.72
N PRO A 123 11.40 -1.88 -28.12
CA PRO A 123 9.99 -1.66 -27.83
C PRO A 123 9.25 -1.66 -29.18
N ILE A 124 8.47 -2.71 -29.40
CA ILE A 124 7.64 -2.85 -30.60
C ILE A 124 6.62 -1.70 -30.55
N LEU A 125 6.82 -0.73 -31.46
CA LEU A 125 6.04 0.50 -31.67
C LEU A 125 6.11 1.55 -30.54
N SER A 126 7.25 2.25 -30.46
CA SER A 126 7.19 3.70 -30.28
C SER A 126 7.02 4.33 -31.65
N SER A 127 5.88 4.96 -31.90
CA SER A 127 5.66 5.84 -33.05
C SER A 127 6.36 7.19 -32.83
N ASP A 128 7.61 7.19 -32.36
CA ASP A 128 8.37 8.41 -32.09
C ASP A 128 9.76 8.27 -32.70
N PHE A 129 9.82 8.51 -34.01
CA PHE A 129 11.03 8.95 -34.68
C PHE A 129 11.34 10.38 -34.16
N PRO A 130 12.55 10.69 -33.68
CA PRO A 130 12.88 12.04 -33.28
C PRO A 130 13.16 12.85 -34.54
N LEU A 131 12.32 13.85 -34.83
CA LEU A 131 12.71 14.96 -35.70
C LEU A 131 12.98 16.18 -34.83
N LYS A 132 14.18 16.71 -35.03
CA LYS A 132 14.72 17.98 -34.51
C LYS A 132 13.74 19.14 -34.60
#